data_AF-A0A7C1KTJ8-F1
#
_entry.id   AF-A0A7C1KTJ8-F1
#
_cell.length_a   1.000
_cell.length_b   1.000
_cell.length_c   1.000
_cell.angle_alpha   90.00
_cell.angle_beta   90.00
_cell.angle_gamma   90.00
#
_symmetry.space_group_name_H-M   'P 1'
#
loop_
_entity.id
_entity.type
_entity.pdbx_description
1 polymer ?
#
loop_
_entity_poly.entity_id
_entity_poly.type
_entity_poly.pdbx_seq_one_letter_code
_entity_poly.pdbx_strand_id
1 'polypeptide(L)'
;MNKKRRNPKRYLILGAIVGALFGLSVSISMDFLYSDVLQGTWREAIASDLNNLLSLSVQPGSIIVIAVYIVILLVLALFGACMGVLFAFILYRFFTFLEAH
;
A
#
# COMPACT_ATOMS: atom_id res chain seq x y z
N MET A 1 24.91 31.93 -10.07
CA MET A 1 23.79 31.01 -10.35
C MET A 1 23.32 30.41 -9.03
N ASN A 2 22.15 30.80 -8.54
CA ASN A 2 21.70 30.49 -7.18
C ASN A 2 21.28 29.02 -7.11
N LYS A 3 22.15 28.13 -6.58
CA LYS A 3 21.89 26.69 -6.45
C LYS A 3 20.81 26.50 -5.37
N LYS A 4 19.55 26.66 -5.76
CA LYS A 4 18.37 26.45 -4.89
C LYS A 4 18.46 25.01 -4.39
N ARG A 5 18.92 24.81 -3.15
CA ARG A 5 19.09 23.48 -2.54
C ARG A 5 17.75 22.75 -2.60
N ARG A 6 17.58 21.86 -3.58
CA ARG A 6 16.41 20.98 -3.68
C ARG A 6 16.36 20.16 -2.41
N ASN A 7 15.26 20.24 -1.66
CA ASN A 7 15.15 19.54 -0.38
C ASN A 7 14.72 18.10 -0.66
N PRO A 8 15.60 17.09 -0.52
CA PRO A 8 15.29 15.70 -0.86
C PRO A 8 14.09 15.18 -0.07
N LYS A 9 13.87 15.69 1.15
CA LYS A 9 12.77 15.28 2.02
C LYS A 9 11.40 15.45 1.35
N ARG A 10 11.19 16.50 0.57
CA ARG A 10 9.90 16.75 -0.10
C ARG A 10 9.60 15.69 -1.16
N TYR A 11 10.60 15.29 -1.93
CA TYR A 11 10.45 14.26 -2.97
C TYR A 11 10.24 12.87 -2.36
N LEU A 12 10.93 12.57 -1.26
CA LEU A 12 10.72 11.30 -0.55
C LEU A 12 9.32 11.22 0.07
N ILE A 13 8.81 12.30 0.68
CA ILE A 13 7.45 12.34 1.22
C ILE A 13 6.43 12.20 0.08
N LEU A 14 6.62 12.89 -1.05
CA LEU A 14 5.74 12.74 -2.20
C LEU A 14 5.77 11.30 -2.73
N GLY A 15 6.96 10.70 -2.83
CA GLY A 15 7.13 9.29 -3.17
C GLY A 15 6.35 8.38 -2.23
N ALA A 16 6.45 8.59 -0.92
CA ALA A 16 5.71 7.83 0.09
C ALA A 16 4.19 7.92 -0.10
N ILE A 17 3.65 9.13 -0.26
CA ILE A 17 2.20 9.34 -0.43
C ILE A 17 1.71 8.68 -1.71
N VAL A 18 2.41 8.92 -2.83
CA VAL A 18 2.04 8.34 -4.13
C VAL A 18 2.15 6.82 -4.10
N GLY A 19 3.22 6.27 -3.52
CA GLY A 19 3.40 4.84 -3.36
C GLY A 19 2.32 4.19 -2.50
N ALA A 20 1.91 4.82 -1.39
CA ALA A 20 0.82 4.33 -0.54
C ALA A 20 -0.50 4.28 -1.31
N LEU A 21 -0.84 5.35 -2.03
CA LEU A 21 -2.07 5.44 -2.81
C LEU A 21 -2.10 4.40 -3.93
N PHE A 22 -1.01 4.22 -4.67
CA PHE A 22 -0.93 3.19 -5.70
C PHE A 22 -0.99 1.78 -5.10
N GLY A 23 -0.27 1.51 -4.00
CA GLY A 23 -0.31 0.22 -3.31
C GLY A 23 -1.72 -0.15 -2.85
N LEU A 24 -2.43 0.79 -2.22
CA LEU A 24 -3.84 0.62 -1.86
C LEU A 24 -4.73 0.41 -3.08
N SER A 25 -4.57 1.22 -4.12
CA SER A 25 -5.38 1.14 -5.34
C SER A 25 -5.23 -0.23 -6.01
N VAL A 26 -4.00 -0.74 -6.12
CA VAL A 26 -3.72 -2.07 -6.67
C VAL A 26 -4.31 -3.16 -5.78
N SER A 27 -4.16 -3.06 -4.46
CA SER A 27 -4.67 -4.08 -3.53
C SER A 27 -6.20 -4.17 -3.58
N ILE A 28 -6.88 -3.03 -3.55
CA ILE A 28 -8.34 -2.94 -3.69
C ILE A 28 -8.76 -3.44 -5.09
N SER A 29 -8.05 -3.04 -6.14
CA SER A 29 -8.35 -3.52 -7.50
C SER A 29 -8.18 -5.03 -7.62
N MET A 30 -7.18 -5.63 -6.96
CA MET A 30 -7.03 -7.09 -6.89
C MET A 30 -8.23 -7.74 -6.20
N ASP A 31 -8.64 -7.20 -5.06
CA ASP A 31 -9.76 -7.73 -4.28
C ASP A 31 -11.09 -7.66 -5.06
N PHE A 32 -11.33 -6.59 -5.84
CA PHE A 32 -12.57 -6.42 -6.60
C PHE A 32 -12.56 -7.08 -7.99
N LEU A 33 -11.46 -6.99 -8.73
CA LEU A 33 -11.42 -7.44 -10.13
C LEU A 33 -11.03 -8.91 -10.27
N TYR A 34 -10.35 -9.47 -9.26
CA TYR A 34 -9.83 -10.83 -9.31
C TYR A 34 -10.44 -11.74 -8.25
N SER A 35 -11.51 -11.31 -7.56
CA SER A 35 -12.20 -12.15 -6.56
C SER A 35 -12.58 -13.51 -7.13
N ASP A 36 -13.09 -13.56 -8.36
CA ASP A 36 -13.56 -14.79 -8.98
C ASP A 36 -12.41 -15.77 -9.28
N VAL A 37 -11.24 -15.24 -9.63
CA VAL A 37 -10.04 -16.04 -9.92
C VAL A 37 -9.34 -16.47 -8.64
N LEU A 38 -9.37 -15.61 -7.61
CA LEU A 38 -8.71 -15.81 -6.32
C LEU A 38 -9.61 -16.50 -5.28
N GLN A 39 -10.74 -17.07 -5.71
CA GLN A 39 -11.68 -17.85 -4.89
C GLN A 39 -12.34 -17.06 -3.75
N GLY A 40 -12.58 -15.77 -3.96
CA GLY A 40 -13.29 -14.91 -3.04
C GLY A 40 -12.59 -13.58 -2.78
N THR A 41 -13.21 -12.79 -1.92
CA THR A 41 -12.62 -11.52 -1.44
C THR A 41 -11.79 -11.73 -0.19
N TRP A 42 -10.92 -10.78 0.10
CA TRP A 42 -10.11 -10.76 1.32
C TRP A 42 -10.99 -10.74 2.57
N ARG A 43 -12.15 -10.11 2.50
CA ARG A 43 -13.11 -10.11 3.61
C ARG A 43 -13.69 -11.50 3.88
N GLU A 44 -13.92 -12.29 2.84
CA GLU A 44 -14.35 -13.68 2.96
C GLU A 44 -13.23 -14.55 3.53
N ALA A 45 -12.00 -14.36 3.07
CA ALA A 45 -10.83 -15.04 3.61
C ALA A 45 -10.65 -14.74 5.11
N ILE A 46 -10.72 -13.47 5.51
CA ILE A 46 -10.64 -13.07 6.93
C ILE A 46 -11.76 -13.70 7.75
N ALA A 47 -13.00 -13.70 7.25
CA ALA A 47 -14.12 -14.33 7.95
C ALA A 47 -13.90 -15.84 8.13
N SER A 48 -13.42 -16.52 7.09
CA SER A 48 -13.04 -17.93 7.15
C SER A 48 -11.92 -18.18 8.17
N ASP A 49 -10.88 -17.35 8.20
CA ASP A 49 -9.78 -17.46 9.15
C ASP A 49 -10.25 -17.24 10.60
N LEU A 50 -11.12 -16.27 10.85
CA LEU A 50 -11.70 -16.04 12.18
C LEU A 50 -12.58 -17.20 12.64
N ASN A 51 -13.35 -17.79 11.71
CA ASN A 51 -14.14 -18.99 11.99
C ASN A 51 -13.23 -20.19 12.34
N ASN A 52 -12.16 -20.40 11.57
CA ASN A 52 -11.32 -21.59 11.69
C ASN A 52 -10.29 -21.50 12.84
N LEU A 53 -9.72 -20.32 13.09
CA LEU A 53 -8.65 -20.14 14.07
C LEU A 53 -9.17 -19.77 15.46
N LEU A 54 -10.27 -19.00 15.53
CA LEU A 54 -10.81 -18.49 16.78
C LEU A 54 -12.18 -19.09 17.12
N SER A 55 -12.73 -19.98 16.28
CA SER A 55 -14.08 -20.53 16.42
C SER A 55 -15.16 -19.45 16.54
N LEU A 56 -14.87 -18.25 16.05
CA LEU A 56 -15.78 -17.11 16.07
C LEU A 56 -16.56 -17.15 14.77
N SER A 57 -17.82 -17.59 14.80
CA SER A 57 -18.70 -17.56 13.62
C SER A 57 -19.06 -16.11 13.26
N VAL A 58 -18.31 -15.52 12.33
CA VAL A 58 -18.50 -14.14 11.86
C VAL A 58 -18.75 -14.08 10.36
N GLN A 59 -19.65 -13.20 9.97
CA GLN A 59 -19.93 -12.92 8.56
C GLN A 59 -18.89 -11.94 7.98
N PRO A 60 -18.60 -11.97 6.67
CA PRO A 60 -17.70 -11.02 6.00
C PRO A 60 -18.12 -9.54 6.16
N GLY A 61 -19.42 -9.31 6.39
CA GLY A 61 -20.02 -8.01 6.70
C GLY A 61 -19.76 -7.48 8.10
N SER A 62 -19.24 -8.30 9.02
CA SER A 62 -19.13 -7.96 10.43
C SER A 62 -18.07 -6.89 10.70
N ILE A 63 -18.28 -6.11 11.77
CA ILE A 63 -17.37 -5.03 12.14
C ILE A 63 -15.95 -5.53 12.46
N ILE A 64 -15.84 -6.75 12.99
CA ILE A 64 -14.55 -7.37 13.32
C ILE A 64 -13.77 -7.66 12.03
N VAL A 65 -14.43 -8.25 11.02
CA VAL A 65 -13.80 -8.52 9.70
C VAL A 65 -13.36 -7.22 9.04
N ILE A 66 -14.21 -6.18 9.07
CA ILE A 66 -13.87 -4.87 8.50
C ILE A 66 -12.68 -4.24 9.24
N ALA A 67 -12.63 -4.33 10.57
CA ALA A 67 -11.51 -3.81 11.35
C ALA A 67 -10.20 -4.49 10.99
N VAL A 68 -10.18 -5.83 10.89
CA VAL A 68 -9.00 -6.59 10.47
C VAL A 68 -8.61 -6.23 9.03
N TYR A 69 -9.58 -6.13 8.12
CA TYR A 69 -9.34 -5.75 6.74
C TYR A 69 -8.69 -4.36 6.62
N ILE A 70 -9.16 -3.37 7.39
CA ILE A 70 -8.55 -2.03 7.44
C ILE A 70 -7.10 -2.11 7.92
N VAL A 71 -6.80 -2.93 8.93
CA VAL A 71 -5.42 -3.14 9.40
C VAL A 71 -4.54 -3.70 8.28
N ILE A 72 -5.01 -4.69 7.53
CA ILE A 72 -4.28 -5.25 6.38
C ILE A 72 -4.04 -4.16 5.32
N LEU A 73 -5.06 -3.37 4.97
CA LEU A 73 -4.91 -2.27 4.02
C LEU A 73 -3.89 -1.22 4.50
N LEU A 74 -3.85 -0.89 5.79
CA LEU A 74 -2.85 0.02 6.36
C LEU A 74 -1.43 -0.53 6.24
N VAL A 75 -1.24 -1.83 6.48
CA VAL A 75 0.07 -2.49 6.29
C VAL A 75 0.50 -2.42 4.82
N LEU A 76 -0.41 -2.65 3.89
CA LEU A 76 -0.12 -2.55 2.45
C LEU A 76 0.13 -1.12 1.99
N ALA A 77 -0.59 -0.14 2.56
CA ALA A 77 -0.32 1.27 2.33
C ALA A 77 1.10 1.63 2.79
N LEU A 78 1.53 1.12 3.94
CA LEU A 78 2.88 1.31 4.45
C LEU A 78 3.92 0.67 3.52
N PHE A 79 3.66 -0.55 3.03
CA PHE A 79 4.53 -1.20 2.06
C PHE A 79 4.63 -0.40 0.74
N GLY A 80 3.50 0.05 0.21
CA GLY A 80 3.44 0.94 -0.94
C GLY A 80 4.21 2.25 -0.71
N ALA A 81 4.09 2.84 0.47
CA ALA A 81 4.85 4.03 0.85
C ALA A 81 6.36 3.78 0.83
N CYS A 82 6.82 2.67 1.42
CA CYS A 82 8.24 2.29 1.40
C CYS A 82 8.77 2.13 -0.02
N MET A 83 8.01 1.46 -0.90
CA MET A 83 8.37 1.32 -2.31
C MET A 83 8.42 2.66 -3.04
N GLY A 84 7.46 3.55 -2.76
CA GLY A 84 7.43 4.90 -3.31
C GLY A 84 8.61 5.77 -2.85
N VAL A 85 9.04 5.65 -1.59
CA VAL A 85 10.25 6.30 -1.08
C VAL A 85 11.49 5.79 -1.80
N LEU A 86 11.62 4.47 -1.94
CA LEU A 86 12.75 3.84 -2.65
C LEU A 86 12.83 4.34 -4.10
N PHE A 87 11.70 4.34 -4.81
CA PHE A 87 11.62 4.82 -6.18
C PHE A 87 11.99 6.31 -6.28
N ALA A 88 11.40 7.16 -5.43
CA ALA A 88 11.71 8.59 -5.41
C ALA A 88 13.18 8.87 -5.07
N PHE A 89 13.79 8.06 -4.19
CA PHE A 89 15.21 8.14 -3.86
C PHE A 89 16.09 7.82 -5.08
N ILE A 90 15.77 6.76 -5.81
CA ILE A 90 16.48 6.37 -7.04
C ILE A 90 16.38 7.50 -8.08
N LEU A 91 15.18 8.04 -8.32
CA LEU A 91 15.00 9.15 -9.24
C LEU A 91 15.78 10.40 -8.80
N TYR A 92 15.71 10.76 -7.52
CA TYR A 92 16.46 11.89 -6.99
C TYR A 92 17.97 11.73 -7.23
N ARG A 93 18.52 10.54 -6.97
CA ARG A 93 19.93 10.22 -7.22
C ARG A 93 20.27 10.32 -8.70
N PHE A 94 19.45 9.74 -9.58
CA PHE A 94 19.65 9.76 -11.02
C PHE A 94 19.67 11.19 -11.58
N PHE A 95 18.68 12.03 -11.22
CA PHE A 95 18.65 13.42 -11.70
C PHE A 95 19.79 14.26 -11.12
N THR A 96 20.19 14.01 -9.87
CA THR A 96 21.35 14.69 -9.28
C THR A 96 22.64 14.32 -10.01
N PHE A 97 22.78 13.07 -10.46
CA PHE A 97 23.90 12.62 -11.26
C PHE A 97 23.93 13.32 -12.63
N LEU A 98 22.78 13.41 -13.30
CA LEU A 98 22.67 14.11 -14.59
C LEU A 98 22.98 15.62 -14.49
N GLU A 99 22.60 16.28 -13.40
CA GLU A 99 22.94 17.71 -13.20
C GLU A 99 24.43 17.96 -12.88
N ALA A 100 25.19 16.92 -12.56
CA ALA A 100 26.61 17.03 -12.25
C ALA A 100 27.52 16.91 -13.49
N HIS A 101 26.95 16.60 -14.66
CA HIS A 101 27.63 16.53 -15.96
C HIS A 101 27.00 17.51 -16.94
#